data_AF-A0A937MPJ9-F1
#
_entry.id   AF-A0A937MPJ9-F1
#
_cell.length_a   1.000
_cell.length_b   1.000
_cell.length_c   1.000
_cell.angle_alpha   90.00
_cell.angle_beta   90.00
_cell.angle_gamma   90.00
#
_symmetry.space_group_name_H-M   'P 1'
#
loop_
_entity.id
_entity.type
_entity.pdbx_description
1 polymer ?
#
loop_
_entity_poly.entity_id
_entity_poly.type
_entity_poly.pdbx_seq_one_letter_code
_entity_poly.pdbx_strand_id
1 'polypeptide(L)' 'MYTTIEADIENGRIKSPEIRKLPAVAHVLITLLPGKAEKEPVTSPQDRTSLLARFAGAWQGTALVREEQGAYEARSELK' A
#
# COMPACT_ATOMS: atom_id res chain seq x y z
N MET A 1 6.78 18.13 25.20
CA MET A 1 7.03 16.73 25.60
C MET A 1 5.86 15.92 25.08
N TYR A 2 6.09 14.89 24.27
CA TYR A 2 5.03 14.04 23.73
C TYR A 2 4.88 12.82 24.62
N THR A 3 3.62 12.45 24.92
CA THR A 3 3.30 11.26 25.71
C THR A 3 2.86 10.17 24.75
N THR A 4 3.59 9.06 24.74
CA THR A 4 3.21 7.85 24.01
C THR A 4 2.66 6.85 25.01
N ILE A 5 1.52 6.22 24.68
CA ILE A 5 0.96 5.12 25.47
C ILE A 5 0.76 3.91 24.54
N GLU A 6 0.81 2.73 25.12
CA GLU A 6 0.31 1.52 24.48
C GLU A 6 -1.16 1.33 24.87
N ALA A 7 -2.00 1.01 23.89
CA ALA A 7 -3.44 0.91 24.07
C ALA A 7 -4.06 -0.02 23.03
N ASP A 8 -5.11 -0.72 23.44
CA ASP A 8 -5.94 -1.52 22.57
C ASP A 8 -7.14 -0.70 22.08
N ILE A 9 -7.66 -1.02 20.89
CA ILE A 9 -8.88 -0.42 20.36
C ILE A 9 -9.96 -1.50 20.33
N GLU A 10 -10.96 -1.36 21.18
CA GLU A 10 -12.11 -2.27 21.25
C GLU A 10 -13.41 -1.49 21.05
N ASN A 11 -14.24 -1.92 20.09
CA ASN A 11 -15.53 -1.28 19.78
C ASN A 11 -15.41 0.24 19.54
N GLY A 12 -14.32 0.68 18.88
CA GLY A 12 -14.05 2.09 18.61
C GLY A 12 -13.62 2.92 19.83
N ARG A 13 -13.33 2.27 20.97
CA ARG A 13 -12.82 2.93 22.18
C ARG A 13 -11.39 2.50 22.46
N ILE A 14 -10.52 3.47 22.72
CA ILE A 14 -9.15 3.24 23.15
C ILE A 14 -9.18 2.83 24.62
N LYS A 15 -8.66 1.63 24.93
CA LYS A 15 -8.51 1.09 26.27
C LYS A 15 -7.03 0.99 26.62
N SER A 16 -6.64 1.60 27.73
CA SER A 16 -5.28 1.50 28.26
C SER A 16 -5.31 1.72 29.78
N PRO A 17 -4.48 1.01 30.56
CA PRO A 17 -4.27 1.35 31.96
C PRO A 17 -3.69 2.77 32.13
N GLU A 18 -3.02 3.28 31.09
CA GLU A 18 -2.37 4.59 31.10
C GLU A 18 -3.23 5.72 30.52
N ILE A 19 -4.52 5.47 30.24
CA ILE A 19 -5.43 6.44 29.59
C ILE A 19 -5.52 7.77 30.36
N ARG A 20 -5.29 7.75 31.68
CA ARG A 20 -5.30 8.94 32.54
C ARG A 20 -4.16 9.92 32.26
N LYS A 21 -3.10 9.48 31.58
CA LYS A 21 -1.98 10.33 31.15
C LYS A 21 -2.35 11.17 29.92
N LEU A 22 -3.45 10.85 29.23
CA LEU A 22 -3.94 11.58 28.08
C LEU A 22 -5.00 12.63 28.48
N PRO A 23 -5.04 13.77 27.77
CA PRO A 23 -6.12 14.73 27.94
C PRO A 23 -7.45 14.16 27.45
N ALA A 24 -8.57 14.73 27.94
CA ALA A 24 -9.91 14.29 27.57
C ALA A 24 -10.21 14.39 26.06
N VAL A 25 -9.52 15.31 25.36
CA VAL A 25 -9.62 15.50 23.90
C VAL A 25 -8.20 15.62 23.35
N ALA A 26 -7.88 14.84 22.32
CA ALA A 26 -6.59 14.85 21.64
C ALA A 26 -6.76 14.57 20.14
N HIS A 27 -5.87 15.12 19.32
CA HIS A 27 -5.69 14.68 17.94
C HIS A 27 -4.78 13.44 17.95
N VAL A 28 -5.17 12.40 17.20
CA VAL A 28 -4.45 11.13 17.17
C VAL A 28 -4.18 10.71 15.73
N LEU A 29 -2.96 10.23 15.46
CA LEU A 29 -2.59 9.60 14.19
C LEU A 29 -2.63 8.08 14.38
N ILE A 30 -3.43 7.39 13.56
CA ILE A 30 -3.57 5.93 13.61
C ILE A 30 -2.83 5.34 12.42
N THR A 31 -1.89 4.44 12.69
CA THR A 31 -1.17 3.68 11.68
C THR A 31 -1.58 2.22 11.75
N LEU A 32 -2.14 1.68 10.67
CA LEU A 32 -2.47 0.26 10.57
C LEU A 32 -1.23 -0.50 10.10
N LEU A 33 -0.71 -1.36 10.96
CA LEU A 33 0.40 -2.25 10.60
C LEU A 33 -0.16 -3.52 9.95
N PRO A 34 0.41 -3.98 8.83
CA PRO A 34 0.03 -5.25 8.26
C PRO A 34 0.33 -6.36 9.27
N GLY A 35 -0.70 -7.13 9.63
CA GLY A 35 -0.52 -8.31 10.49
C GLY A 35 0.50 -9.25 9.86
N LYS A 36 1.38 -9.86 10.65
CA LYS A 36 2.15 -11.02 10.18
C LYS A 36 1.11 -12.06 9.79
N ALA A 37 0.97 -12.33 8.50
CA ALA A 37 0.20 -13.46 8.02
C ALA A 37 0.80 -14.70 8.68
N GLU A 38 0.10 -15.25 9.67
CA GLU A 38 0.36 -16.62 10.08
C GLU A 38 0.14 -17.46 8.82
N LYS A 39 1.26 -17.99 8.34
CA LYS A 39 1.36 -18.64 7.04
C LYS A 39 0.65 -19.98 7.17
N GLU A 40 -0.67 -20.00 6.99
CA GLU A 40 -1.40 -21.26 6.86
C GLU A 40 -0.82 -22.00 5.64
N PRO A 41 -0.28 -23.23 5.80
CA PRO A 41 0.16 -24.01 4.68
C PRO A 41 -1.08 -24.54 3.95
N VAL A 42 -1.53 -23.80 2.94
CA VAL A 42 -2.55 -24.31 2.01
C VAL A 42 -1.89 -25.38 1.12
N THR A 43 -1.90 -26.62 1.60
CA THR A 43 -1.63 -27.82 0.80
C THR A 43 -2.86 -28.17 -0.02
N SER A 44 -2.90 -27.72 -1.27
CA SER A 44 -3.46 -28.52 -2.37
C SER A 44 -2.83 -28.07 -3.70
N PRO A 45 -2.27 -28.99 -4.52
CA PRO A 45 -1.53 -28.64 -5.73
C PRO A 45 -2.42 -28.41 -6.97
N GLN A 46 -3.75 -28.40 -6.84
CA GLN A 46 -4.66 -28.42 -7.99
C GLN A 46 -5.13 -27.05 -8.51
N ASP A 47 -4.87 -25.95 -7.81
CA ASP A 47 -5.48 -24.65 -8.13
C ASP A 47 -4.49 -23.56 -8.60
N ARG A 48 -3.25 -23.95 -8.96
CA ARG A 48 -2.20 -23.00 -9.37
C ARG A 48 -2.22 -22.65 -10.86
N THR A 49 -3.03 -23.32 -11.67
CA THR A 49 -3.13 -23.08 -13.12
C THR A 49 -4.04 -21.90 -13.48
N SER A 50 -4.87 -21.38 -12.58
CA SER A 50 -5.90 -20.40 -12.95
C SER A 50 -5.47 -18.93 -12.85
N LEU A 51 -4.49 -18.58 -12.01
CA LEU A 51 -4.15 -17.16 -11.76
C LEU A 51 -3.13 -16.60 -12.74
N LEU A 52 -2.05 -17.32 -13.05
CA LEU A 52 -1.06 -16.85 -14.05
C LEU A 52 -1.63 -16.86 -15.48
N ALA A 53 -2.51 -17.81 -15.77
CA ALA A 53 -3.20 -17.89 -17.07
C ALA A 53 -4.07 -16.65 -17.35
N ARG A 54 -4.65 -16.03 -16.30
CA ARG A 54 -5.48 -14.82 -16.43
C ARG A 54 -4.68 -13.58 -16.83
N PHE A 55 -3.40 -13.52 -16.50
CA PHE A 55 -2.53 -12.38 -16.81
C PHE A 55 -1.73 -12.57 -18.10
N ALA A 56 -1.65 -13.79 -18.64
CA ALA A 56 -0.91 -14.08 -19.88
C ALA A 56 -1.47 -13.38 -21.12
N GLY A 57 -2.77 -13.04 -21.14
CA GLY A 57 -3.41 -12.30 -22.23
C GLY A 57 -3.35 -10.77 -22.10
N ALA A 58 -3.02 -10.24 -20.92
CA ALA A 58 -3.08 -8.79 -20.65
C ALA A 58 -1.89 -7.99 -21.24
N TRP A 59 -0.86 -8.69 -21.73
CA TRP A 59 0.36 -8.10 -22.31
C TRP A 59 0.47 -8.31 -23.82
N GLN A 60 -0.56 -8.85 -24.48
CA GLN A 60 -0.70 -8.70 -25.94
C GLN A 60 -1.09 -7.25 -26.22
N GLY A 61 -0.14 -6.35 -26.00
CA GLY A 61 -0.25 -4.93 -26.28
C GLY A 61 -0.74 -4.74 -27.71
N THR A 62 -1.66 -3.80 -27.88
CA THR A 62 -1.99 -3.23 -29.17
C THR A 62 -0.69 -2.81 -29.86
N ALA A 63 -0.57 -3.08 -31.16
CA ALA A 63 0.59 -2.66 -31.93
C ALA A 63 0.78 -1.15 -31.75
N LEU A 64 1.82 -0.77 -31.01
CA LEU A 64 2.18 0.64 -30.82
C LEU A 64 2.63 1.15 -32.18
N VAL A 65 1.74 1.88 -32.86
CA VAL A 65 2.09 2.62 -34.07
C VAL A 65 3.08 3.69 -33.62
N ARG A 66 4.33 3.56 -34.09
CA ARG A 66 5.37 4.57 -33.85
C ARG A 66 5.01 5.79 -34.70
N GLU A 67 4.45 6.81 -34.07
CA GLU A 67 4.31 8.11 -34.73
C GLU A 67 5.70 8.70 -34.99
N GLU A 68 5.88 9.40 -36.12
CA GLU A 68 7.13 10.07 -36.42
C GLU A 68 7.41 11.11 -35.33
N GLN A 69 8.43 10.85 -34.52
CA GLN A 69 8.87 11.77 -33.47
C GLN A 69 9.32 13.08 -34.13
N GLY A 70 8.61 14.17 -33.86
CA GLY A 70 8.94 15.50 -34.36
C GLY A 70 10.35 15.92 -33.97
N ALA A 71 11.00 16.72 -34.82
CA ALA A 71 12.36 17.20 -34.59
C ALA A 71 12.41 18.10 -33.35
N TYR A 72 13.35 17.80 -32.43
CA TYR A 72 13.60 18.63 -31.26
C TYR A 72 14.24 19.95 -31.68
N GLU A 73 13.62 21.08 -31.31
CA GLU A 73 14.27 22.39 -31.43
C GLU A 73 15.33 22.54 -30.35
N ALA A 74 16.59 22.68 -30.76
CA ALA A 74 17.70 22.97 -29.86
C ALA A 74 17.62 24.45 -29.43
N ARG A 75 17.23 24.70 -28.17
CA ARG A 75 17.30 26.04 -27.58
C ARG A 75 18.77 26.38 -27.29
N SER A 76 19.41 27.12 -28.16
CA SER A 76 20.73 27.71 -27.90
C SER A 76 20.57 29.00 -27.09
N GLU A 77 20.37 28.87 -25.78
CA GLU A 77 20.58 29.97 -24.84
C GLU A 77 21.51 29.51 -23.72
N LEU A 78 22.81 29.53 -24.01
CA LEU A 78 23.87 29.64 -23.02
C LEU A 78 24.76 30.80 -23.47
N LYS A 79 24.67 31.92 -22.76
CA LYS A 79 25.65 33.03 -22.80
C LYS A 79 26.60 32.88 -21.61
#